data_AF-A0A7V4XFH4-F1
#
_entry.id   AF-A0A7V4XFH4-F1
#
_cell.length_a   1.000
_cell.length_b   1.000
_cell.length_c   1.000
_cell.angle_alpha   90.00
_cell.angle_beta   90.00
_cell.angle_gamma   90.00
#
_symmetry.space_group_name_H-M   'P 1'
#
loop_
_entity.id
_entity.type
_entity.pdbx_description
1 polymer ?
#
loop_
_entity_poly.entity_id
_entity_poly.type
_entity_poly.pdbx_seq_one_letter_code
_entity_poly.pdbx_strand_id
1 'polypeptide(L)'
;MILSHDGTRFTVEPSAKLRSQPKLCALIRDKREQILAELLAQRDAEQNAQQQAQLDQQRASDVIRGILDPRPDILYDSALWTQLLRSAALADSSLFGPLHGFRCLGAQLCSSVTGFHIVYDATQPGFEDQDDFDTEFRKWFRQNDDFNSRRDNELTALLRSI
;
A
#
# COMPACT_ATOMS: atom_id res chain seq x y z
N MET A 1 12.16 46.03 32.88
CA MET A 1 12.80 44.93 32.15
C MET A 1 14.01 45.55 31.47
N ILE A 2 15.23 45.23 31.90
CA ILE A 2 16.45 45.82 31.32
C ILE A 2 16.98 44.78 30.34
N LEU A 3 16.98 45.12 29.05
CA LEU A 3 17.59 44.29 28.01
C LEU A 3 19.04 44.75 27.88
N SER A 4 19.98 43.96 28.38
CA SER A 4 21.41 44.16 28.14
C SER A 4 21.81 43.25 26.97
N HIS A 5 22.48 43.84 25.97
CA HIS A 5 22.85 43.17 24.72
C HIS A 5 24.38 43.07 24.64
N ASP A 6 24.91 41.85 24.78
CA ASP A 6 26.35 41.56 24.70
C ASP A 6 26.78 40.97 23.33
N GLY A 7 25.89 40.99 22.34
CA GLY A 7 26.21 40.62 20.96
C GLY A 7 25.92 39.17 20.59
N THR A 8 25.58 38.29 21.53
CA THR A 8 25.19 36.90 21.18
C THR A 8 24.10 36.27 22.05
N ARG A 9 23.72 36.86 23.19
CA ARG A 9 22.63 36.32 24.02
C ARG A 9 21.80 37.41 24.70
N PHE A 10 20.48 37.30 24.57
CA PHE A 10 19.56 38.03 25.44
C PHE A 10 19.47 37.31 26.78
N THR A 11 19.96 37.94 27.84
CA THR A 11 19.75 37.48 29.22
C THR A 11 18.63 38.30 29.85
N VAL A 12 17.59 37.61 30.33
CA VAL A 12 16.47 38.24 31.05
C VAL A 12 16.70 38.02 32.53
N GLU A 13 17.25 39.02 33.23
CA GLU A 13 17.39 39.02 34.68
C GLU A 13 16.01 39.18 35.35
N PRO A 14 15.60 38.27 36.25
CA PRO A 14 14.36 38.43 36.99
C PRO A 14 14.43 39.65 37.91
N SER A 15 13.36 40.47 37.92
CA SER A 15 13.22 41.62 38.82
C SER A 15 13.49 41.23 40.28
N ALA A 16 14.20 42.07 41.04
CA ALA A 16 14.48 41.84 42.45
C ALA A 16 13.23 41.54 43.31
N LYS A 17 12.06 42.05 42.90
CA LYS A 17 10.76 41.76 43.55
C LYS A 17 10.28 40.31 43.40
N LEU A 18 10.71 39.59 42.37
CA LEU A 18 10.35 38.17 42.17
C LEU A 18 11.21 37.23 43.02
N ARG A 19 12.41 37.66 43.44
CA ARG A 19 13.31 36.85 44.28
C ARG A 19 12.79 36.65 45.70
N SER A 20 11.83 37.48 46.16
CA SER A 20 11.24 37.37 47.50
C SER A 20 10.03 36.43 47.58
N GLN A 21 9.56 35.85 46.46
CA GLN A 21 8.38 34.98 46.43
C GLN A 21 8.73 33.56 45.94
N PRO A 22 9.29 32.69 46.80
CA PRO A 22 9.73 31.34 46.39
C PRO A 22 8.57 30.46 45.88
N LYS A 23 7.35 30.63 46.41
CA LYS A 23 6.15 29.89 45.97
C LYS A 23 5.78 30.21 44.51
N LEU A 24 5.86 31.47 44.11
CA LEU A 24 5.55 31.90 42.75
C LEU A 24 6.60 31.38 41.75
N CYS A 25 7.88 31.42 42.12
CA CYS A 25 8.97 30.88 41.30
C CYS A 25 8.84 29.36 41.08
N ALA A 26 8.43 28.60 42.10
CA ALA A 26 8.17 27.17 41.98
C ALA A 26 7.00 26.89 41.02
N LEU A 27 5.87 27.60 41.20
CA LEU A 27 4.70 27.45 40.33
C LEU A 27 5.01 27.75 38.85
N ILE A 28 5.80 28.81 38.58
CA ILE A 28 6.21 29.16 37.21
C ILE A 28 7.09 28.06 36.61
N ARG A 29 8.00 27.48 37.40
CA ARG A 29 8.85 26.37 36.96
C ARG A 29 8.01 25.14 36.62
N ASP A 30 7.14 24.73 37.52
CA ASP A 30 6.28 23.56 37.32
C ASP A 30 5.38 23.74 36.10
N LYS A 31 4.80 24.94 35.91
CA LYS A 31 3.96 25.22 34.75
C LYS A 31 4.75 25.23 33.45
N ARG A 32 5.99 25.73 33.47
CA ARG A 32 6.90 25.67 32.32
C ARG A 32 7.25 24.23 31.98
N GLU A 33 7.55 23.39 32.98
CA GLU A 33 7.84 21.97 32.78
C GLU A 33 6.64 21.22 32.19
N GLN A 34 5.43 21.50 32.69
CA GLN A 34 4.19 20.94 32.11
C GLN A 34 4.00 21.34 30.65
N ILE A 35 4.14 22.64 30.32
CA ILE A 35 4.01 23.13 28.94
C ILE A 35 5.08 22.49 28.03
N LEU A 36 6.31 22.38 28.50
CA LEU A 36 7.38 21.74 27.74
C LEU A 36 7.09 20.26 27.50
N ALA A 37 6.61 19.54 28.51
CA ALA A 37 6.24 18.13 28.37
C ALA A 37 5.09 17.96 27.38
N GLU A 38 4.08 18.82 27.43
CA GLU A 38 2.96 18.82 26.49
C GLU A 38 3.41 19.08 25.05
N LEU A 39 4.28 20.08 24.84
CA LEU A 39 4.83 20.39 23.51
C LEU A 39 5.70 19.27 22.94
N LEU A 40 6.48 18.59 23.79
CA LEU A 40 7.28 17.43 23.36
C LEU A 40 6.38 16.26 22.97
N ALA A 41 5.36 15.95 23.78
CA ALA A 41 4.41 14.90 23.46
C ALA A 41 3.64 15.16 22.16
N GLN A 42 3.26 16.42 21.90
CA GLN A 42 2.63 16.83 20.63
C GLN A 42 3.58 16.60 19.45
N ARG A 43 4.86 17.02 19.56
CA ARG A 43 5.86 16.80 18.53
C ARG A 43 6.08 15.31 18.24
N ASP A 44 6.19 14.49 19.27
CA ASP A 44 6.42 13.05 19.10
C ASP A 44 5.20 12.39 18.43
N ALA A 45 3.99 12.80 18.80
CA ALA A 45 2.76 12.33 18.15
C ALA A 45 2.71 12.72 16.66
N GLU A 46 3.08 13.95 16.33
CA GLU A 46 3.18 14.41 14.94
C GLU A 46 4.23 13.63 14.15
N GLN A 47 5.40 13.39 14.73
CA GLN A 47 6.47 12.62 14.09
C GLN A 47 6.04 11.16 13.85
N ASN A 48 5.39 10.54 14.84
CA ASN A 48 4.86 9.19 14.71
C ASN A 48 3.77 9.10 13.63
N ALA A 49 2.87 10.08 13.57
CA ALA A 49 1.84 10.15 12.53
C ALA A 49 2.44 10.33 11.13
N GLN A 50 3.45 11.18 10.99
CA GLN A 50 4.18 11.37 9.73
C GLN A 50 4.91 10.09 9.30
N GLN A 51 5.57 9.42 10.23
CA GLN A 51 6.26 8.16 9.95
C GLN A 51 5.28 7.07 9.51
N GLN A 52 4.12 6.96 10.18
CA GLN A 52 3.07 6.01 9.80
C GLN A 52 2.55 6.31 8.38
N ALA A 53 2.27 7.58 8.07
CA ALA A 53 1.83 7.99 6.74
C ALA A 53 2.87 7.66 5.65
N GLN A 54 4.16 7.79 5.94
CA GLN A 54 5.23 7.41 5.02
C GLN A 54 5.27 5.89 4.78
N LEU A 55 5.13 5.09 5.83
CA LEU A 55 5.08 3.63 5.71
C LEU A 55 3.86 3.18 4.90
N ASP A 56 2.71 3.82 5.08
CA ASP A 56 1.50 3.51 4.32
C ASP A 56 1.66 3.89 2.84
N GLN A 57 2.32 5.01 2.52
CA GLN A 57 2.67 5.36 1.15
C GLN A 57 3.63 4.35 0.51
N GLN A 58 4.65 3.89 1.24
CA GLN A 58 5.57 2.86 0.76
C GLN A 58 4.84 1.55 0.46
N ARG A 59 4.00 1.08 1.39
CA ARG A 59 3.18 -0.13 1.20
C ARG A 59 2.27 -0.01 -0.02
N ALA A 60 1.62 1.14 -0.22
CA ALA A 60 0.81 1.37 -1.41
C ALA A 60 1.63 1.29 -2.70
N SER A 61 2.86 1.81 -2.70
CA SER A 61 3.76 1.75 -3.85
C SER A 61 4.24 0.33 -4.16
N ASP A 62 4.52 -0.48 -3.15
CA ASP A 62 4.94 -1.87 -3.30
C ASP A 62 3.79 -2.73 -3.84
N VAL A 63 2.56 -2.47 -3.37
CA VAL A 63 1.35 -3.08 -3.94
C VAL A 63 1.22 -2.75 -5.43
N ILE A 64 1.41 -1.49 -5.83
CA ILE A 64 1.36 -1.10 -7.25
C ILE A 64 2.45 -1.82 -8.07
N ARG A 65 3.67 -1.96 -7.54
CA ARG A 65 4.76 -2.68 -8.22
C ARG A 65 4.49 -4.17 -8.35
N GLY A 66 3.89 -4.79 -7.33
CA GLY A 66 3.46 -6.19 -7.38
C GLY A 66 2.30 -6.42 -8.35
N ILE A 67 1.50 -5.40 -8.64
CA ILE A 67 0.36 -5.46 -9.56
C ILE A 67 0.77 -5.39 -11.04
N LEU A 68 2.03 -5.04 -11.34
CA LEU A 68 2.53 -5.04 -12.71
C LEU A 68 2.59 -6.47 -13.28
N ASP A 69 2.48 -6.57 -14.60
CA ASP A 69 2.67 -7.85 -15.29
C ASP A 69 4.03 -8.47 -14.93
N PRO A 70 4.06 -9.67 -14.31
CA PRO A 70 5.31 -10.34 -13.93
C PRO A 70 6.11 -10.88 -15.13
N ARG A 71 5.52 -10.94 -16.33
CA ARG A 71 6.17 -11.39 -17.58
C ARG A 71 6.09 -10.30 -18.66
N PRO A 72 6.72 -9.14 -18.45
CA PRO A 72 6.69 -8.04 -19.42
C PRO A 72 7.46 -8.37 -20.71
N ASP A 73 8.19 -9.50 -20.76
CA ASP A 73 8.82 -10.05 -21.96
C ASP A 73 7.78 -10.52 -23.00
N ILE A 74 6.59 -10.94 -22.56
CA ILE A 74 5.49 -11.30 -23.46
C ILE A 74 4.70 -10.03 -23.79
N LEU A 75 5.22 -9.27 -24.76
CA LEU A 75 4.76 -7.92 -25.09
C LEU A 75 3.32 -7.85 -25.61
N TYR A 76 2.80 -8.93 -26.23
CA TYR A 76 1.54 -8.91 -26.97
C TYR A 76 0.34 -8.52 -26.10
N ASP A 77 0.29 -9.01 -24.87
CA ASP A 77 -0.83 -8.89 -23.95
C ASP A 77 -0.45 -8.31 -22.58
N SER A 78 0.79 -7.83 -22.42
CA SER A 78 1.32 -7.34 -21.15
C SER A 78 0.49 -6.19 -20.54
N ALA A 79 0.00 -5.28 -21.38
CA ALA A 79 -0.87 -4.19 -20.96
C ALA A 79 -2.23 -4.71 -20.44
N LEU A 80 -2.81 -5.72 -21.12
CA LEU A 80 -4.06 -6.35 -20.71
C LEU A 80 -3.89 -7.11 -19.39
N TRP A 81 -2.78 -7.83 -19.22
CA TRP A 81 -2.46 -8.50 -17.96
C TRP A 81 -2.28 -7.52 -16.81
N THR A 82 -1.58 -6.40 -17.04
CA THR A 82 -1.45 -5.34 -16.02
C THR A 82 -2.83 -4.83 -15.60
N GLN A 83 -3.74 -4.62 -16.55
CA GLN A 83 -5.11 -4.18 -16.25
C GLN A 83 -5.92 -5.27 -15.53
N LEU A 84 -5.79 -6.53 -15.93
CA LEU A 84 -6.47 -7.67 -15.30
C LEU A 84 -6.00 -7.87 -13.86
N LEU A 85 -4.69 -7.92 -13.64
CA LEU A 85 -4.10 -8.10 -12.31
C LEU A 85 -4.45 -6.94 -11.38
N ARG A 86 -4.45 -5.70 -11.90
CA ARG A 86 -4.91 -4.52 -11.14
C ARG A 86 -6.38 -4.63 -10.76
N SER A 87 -7.22 -5.03 -11.70
CA SER A 87 -8.66 -5.14 -11.46
C SER A 87 -8.97 -6.30 -10.50
N ALA A 88 -8.26 -7.43 -10.62
CA ALA A 88 -8.34 -8.54 -9.68
C ALA A 88 -7.91 -8.10 -8.27
N ALA A 89 -6.77 -7.42 -8.11
CA ALA A 89 -6.30 -6.95 -6.80
C ALA A 89 -7.30 -5.99 -6.11
N LEU A 90 -8.05 -5.19 -6.89
CA LEU A 90 -9.06 -4.26 -6.38
C LEU A 90 -10.40 -4.92 -6.10
N ALA A 91 -10.82 -5.87 -6.93
CA ALA A 91 -12.13 -6.53 -6.82
C ALA A 91 -12.11 -7.70 -5.84
N ASP A 92 -11.14 -8.61 -5.97
CA ASP A 92 -10.94 -9.76 -5.10
C ASP A 92 -9.46 -10.18 -5.09
N SER A 93 -8.77 -9.86 -4.00
CA SER A 93 -7.35 -10.19 -3.82
C SER A 93 -7.07 -11.71 -3.86
N SER A 94 -8.09 -12.55 -3.68
CA SER A 94 -7.97 -14.01 -3.82
C SER A 94 -7.81 -14.47 -5.27
N LEU A 95 -8.27 -13.67 -6.25
CA LEU A 95 -8.08 -13.93 -7.69
C LEU A 95 -6.69 -13.50 -8.17
N PHE A 96 -6.10 -12.48 -7.53
CA PHE A 96 -4.81 -11.93 -7.92
C PHE A 96 -3.69 -12.98 -7.90
N GLY A 97 -3.56 -13.74 -6.82
CA GLY A 97 -2.50 -14.74 -6.66
C GLY A 97 -2.50 -15.81 -7.77
N PRO A 98 -3.63 -16.50 -8.01
CA PRO A 98 -3.74 -17.47 -9.11
C PRO A 98 -3.51 -16.85 -10.48
N LEU A 99 -4.11 -15.69 -10.80
CA LEU A 99 -3.92 -15.01 -12.09
C LEU A 99 -2.46 -14.61 -12.32
N HIS A 100 -1.80 -14.07 -11.30
CA HIS A 100 -0.37 -13.76 -11.34
C HIS A 100 0.46 -15.03 -11.55
N GLY A 101 0.10 -16.14 -10.91
CA GLY A 101 0.72 -17.45 -11.11
C GLY A 101 0.60 -17.94 -12.55
N PHE A 102 -0.61 -17.93 -13.13
CA PHE A 102 -0.82 -18.30 -14.53
C PHE A 102 0.00 -17.43 -15.49
N ARG A 103 0.07 -16.11 -15.23
CA ARG A 103 0.90 -15.22 -16.05
C ARG A 103 2.39 -15.54 -15.94
N CYS A 104 2.91 -15.80 -14.73
CA CYS A 104 4.30 -16.23 -14.57
C CYS A 104 4.63 -17.48 -15.39
N LEU A 105 3.68 -18.43 -15.45
CA LEU A 105 3.78 -19.67 -16.20
C LEU A 105 3.54 -19.49 -17.70
N GLY A 106 3.38 -18.27 -18.22
CA GLY A 106 3.28 -18.00 -19.65
C GLY A 106 1.86 -18.00 -20.22
N ALA A 107 0.83 -17.90 -19.36
CA ALA A 107 -0.53 -17.71 -19.83
C ALA A 107 -0.67 -16.39 -20.61
N GLN A 108 -1.49 -16.42 -21.65
CA GLN A 108 -1.76 -15.31 -22.55
C GLN A 108 -3.25 -14.92 -22.50
N LEU A 109 -3.53 -13.62 -22.60
CA LEU A 109 -4.87 -13.07 -22.78
C LEU A 109 -5.15 -12.89 -24.26
N CYS A 110 -6.13 -13.62 -24.75
CA CYS A 110 -6.61 -13.51 -26.12
C CYS A 110 -7.98 -12.83 -26.15
N SER A 111 -8.16 -11.89 -27.08
CA SER A 111 -9.47 -11.32 -27.37
C SER A 111 -10.26 -12.24 -28.30
N SER A 112 -11.57 -12.28 -28.09
CA SER A 112 -12.54 -13.01 -28.90
C SER A 112 -13.77 -12.13 -29.14
N VAL A 113 -14.66 -12.56 -30.03
CA VAL A 113 -15.93 -11.85 -30.30
C VAL A 113 -16.79 -11.69 -29.04
N THR A 114 -16.66 -12.61 -28.08
CA THR A 114 -17.45 -12.65 -26.84
C THR A 114 -16.75 -12.03 -25.62
N GLY A 115 -15.52 -11.54 -25.77
CA GLY A 115 -14.70 -10.99 -24.69
C GLY A 115 -13.29 -11.58 -24.64
N PHE A 116 -12.64 -11.53 -23.50
CA PHE A 116 -11.30 -12.07 -23.31
C PHE A 116 -11.33 -13.49 -22.74
N HIS A 117 -10.32 -14.28 -23.09
CA HIS A 117 -10.08 -15.60 -22.52
C HIS A 117 -8.59 -15.80 -22.27
N ILE A 118 -8.26 -16.65 -21.30
CA ILE A 118 -6.87 -16.97 -20.95
C ILE A 118 -6.53 -18.30 -21.63
N VAL A 119 -5.44 -18.31 -22.39
CA VAL A 119 -4.89 -19.50 -23.05
C VAL A 119 -3.47 -19.75 -22.58
N TYR A 120 -2.96 -20.95 -22.84
CA TYR A 120 -1.57 -21.28 -22.57
C TYR A 120 -0.86 -21.59 -23.88
N ASP A 121 0.34 -21.03 -24.02
CA ASP A 121 1.23 -21.39 -25.12
C ASP A 121 2.14 -22.53 -24.63
N ALA A 122 1.92 -23.73 -25.16
CA ALA A 122 2.69 -24.92 -24.81
C ALA A 122 4.20 -24.80 -25.12
N THR A 123 4.64 -23.77 -25.84
CA THR A 123 6.07 -23.46 -26.01
C THR A 123 6.70 -22.76 -24.80
N GLN A 124 5.87 -22.24 -23.88
CA GLN A 124 6.34 -21.64 -22.64
C GLN A 124 6.61 -22.73 -21.59
N PRO A 125 7.56 -22.53 -20.67
CA PRO A 125 7.76 -23.42 -19.54
C PRO A 125 6.67 -23.20 -18.47
N GLY A 126 6.02 -24.27 -18.00
CA GLY A 126 5.12 -24.18 -16.86
C GLY A 126 4.18 -25.37 -16.71
N PHE A 127 3.47 -25.69 -17.77
CA PHE A 127 2.57 -26.84 -17.87
C PHE A 127 3.06 -27.81 -18.93
N GLU A 128 2.70 -29.09 -18.82
CA GLU A 128 3.11 -30.09 -19.81
C GLU A 128 2.42 -29.87 -21.16
N ASP A 129 1.14 -29.48 -21.13
CA ASP A 129 0.32 -29.17 -22.29
C ASP A 129 -0.89 -28.27 -21.91
N GLN A 130 -1.78 -28.04 -22.88
CA GLN A 130 -3.00 -27.25 -22.66
C GLN A 130 -4.00 -27.96 -21.72
N ASP A 131 -4.02 -29.30 -21.67
CA ASP A 131 -4.96 -30.05 -20.83
C ASP A 131 -4.54 -29.98 -19.34
N ASP A 132 -3.23 -29.99 -19.06
CA ASP A 132 -2.66 -29.74 -17.73
C ASP A 132 -2.98 -28.32 -17.24
N PHE A 133 -2.76 -27.31 -18.10
CA PHE A 133 -3.16 -25.93 -17.82
C PHE A 133 -4.66 -25.83 -17.53
N ASP A 134 -5.50 -26.40 -18.38
CA ASP A 134 -6.95 -26.38 -18.23
C ASP A 134 -7.38 -27.04 -16.91
N THR A 135 -6.70 -28.10 -16.49
CA THR A 135 -6.98 -28.81 -15.24
C THR A 135 -6.70 -27.92 -14.03
N GLU A 136 -5.53 -27.28 -13.96
CA GLU A 136 -5.21 -26.36 -12.88
C GLU A 136 -6.07 -25.08 -12.95
N PHE A 137 -6.34 -24.55 -14.13
CA PHE A 137 -7.25 -23.42 -14.32
C PHE A 137 -8.65 -23.73 -13.78
N ARG A 138 -9.20 -24.90 -14.12
CA ARG A 138 -10.51 -25.35 -13.60
C ARG A 138 -10.47 -25.62 -12.10
N LYS A 139 -9.36 -26.07 -11.54
CA LYS A 139 -9.21 -26.25 -10.09
C LYS A 139 -9.34 -24.94 -9.33
N TRP A 140 -8.69 -23.88 -9.82
CA TRP A 140 -8.73 -22.56 -9.18
C TRP A 140 -10.05 -21.82 -9.42
N PHE A 141 -10.64 -21.95 -10.60
CA PHE A 141 -11.81 -21.15 -10.99
C PHE A 141 -13.14 -21.92 -11.06
N ARG A 142 -13.16 -23.26 -11.19
CA ARG A 142 -14.39 -24.06 -11.45
C ARG A 142 -14.76 -25.17 -10.44
N GLN A 143 -13.94 -25.51 -9.45
CA GLN A 143 -14.23 -26.67 -8.56
C GLN A 143 -15.28 -26.49 -7.43
N ASN A 144 -15.94 -25.35 -7.23
CA ASN A 144 -16.98 -25.18 -6.19
C ASN A 144 -18.25 -24.51 -6.73
N ASP A 145 -19.30 -25.28 -7.03
CA ASP A 145 -20.55 -24.79 -7.66
C ASP A 145 -21.23 -23.62 -6.90
N ASP A 146 -21.18 -23.59 -5.57
CA ASP A 146 -21.81 -22.52 -4.78
C ASP A 146 -20.95 -21.24 -4.66
N PHE A 147 -19.63 -21.37 -4.65
CA PHE A 147 -18.70 -20.24 -4.48
C PHE A 147 -18.23 -19.66 -5.82
N ASN A 148 -18.24 -20.48 -6.87
CA ASN A 148 -17.71 -20.11 -8.18
C ASN A 148 -18.75 -19.51 -9.11
N SER A 149 -20.05 -19.66 -8.85
CA SER A 149 -21.03 -18.85 -9.58
C SER A 149 -20.77 -17.35 -9.36
N ARG A 150 -20.27 -16.94 -8.19
CA ARG A 150 -19.75 -15.58 -7.97
C ARG A 150 -18.42 -15.34 -8.70
N ARG A 151 -17.41 -16.19 -8.52
CA ARG A 151 -16.08 -15.94 -9.10
C ARG A 151 -16.03 -16.02 -10.63
N ASP A 152 -16.79 -16.90 -11.27
CA ASP A 152 -16.89 -16.96 -12.73
C ASP A 152 -17.60 -15.72 -13.26
N ASN A 153 -18.64 -15.24 -12.55
CA ASN A 153 -19.29 -13.97 -12.88
C ASN A 153 -18.35 -12.78 -12.63
N GLU A 154 -17.54 -12.79 -11.57
CA GLU A 154 -16.56 -11.74 -11.26
C GLU A 154 -15.39 -11.74 -12.25
N LEU A 155 -14.80 -12.89 -12.56
CA LEU A 155 -13.75 -13.02 -13.58
C LEU A 155 -14.31 -12.62 -14.96
N THR A 156 -15.52 -13.07 -15.32
CA THR A 156 -16.16 -12.65 -16.56
C THR A 156 -16.47 -11.15 -16.57
N ALA A 157 -16.92 -10.59 -15.45
CA ALA A 157 -17.16 -9.15 -15.32
C ALA A 157 -15.85 -8.35 -15.40
N LEU A 158 -14.79 -8.84 -14.77
CA LEU A 158 -13.44 -8.27 -14.84
C LEU A 158 -12.93 -8.31 -16.28
N LEU A 159 -13.00 -9.45 -16.95
CA LEU A 159 -12.62 -9.59 -18.36
C LEU A 159 -13.46 -8.72 -19.29
N ARG A 160 -14.74 -8.44 -18.96
CA ARG A 160 -15.58 -7.50 -19.72
C ARG A 160 -15.29 -6.03 -19.41
N SER A 161 -14.64 -5.73 -18.29
CA SER A 161 -14.31 -4.38 -17.85
C SER A 161 -12.97 -3.87 -18.39
N ILE A 162 -12.19 -4.78 -18.96
CA ILE A 162 -10.92 -4.51 -19.65
C ILE A 162 -11.23 -4.23 -21.12
#